data_AF-A0A140PYV3-F1
#
_entry.id   AF-A0A140PYV3-F1
#
_cell.length_a   1.000
_cell.length_b   1.000
_cell.length_c   1.000
_cell.angle_alpha   90.00
_cell.angle_beta   90.00
_cell.angle_gamma   90.00
#
_symmetry.space_group_name_H-M   'P 1'
#
loop_
_entity.id
_entity.type
_entity.pdbx_description
1 polymer ?
#
loop_
_entity_poly.entity_id
_entity_poly.type
_entity_poly.pdbx_seq_one_letter_code
_entity_poly.pdbx_strand_id
1 'polypeptide(L)'
;MENLFKYSKIFDGRASIKGQVLGSIPDNSKFIEIIGINYASDGNFYYFQPITLRTEIIRNRDIFFNLGITSDTREFGLSFKNNVISIIHSSYSNSTADNNFIAQILSVNA
;
A
#
# COMPACT_ATOMS: atom_id res chain seq x y z
N MET A 1 -0.33 -30.66 2.28
CA MET A 1 -1.18 -29.44 2.27
C MET A 1 -0.50 -28.45 1.36
N GLU A 2 -1.01 -28.22 0.14
CA GLU A 2 -0.61 -27.05 -0.62
C GLU A 2 -1.19 -25.82 0.09
N ASN A 3 -0.36 -24.78 0.25
CA ASN A 3 -0.76 -23.55 0.90
C ASN A 3 -1.84 -22.87 0.03
N LEU A 4 -3.08 -22.79 0.54
CA LEU A 4 -4.25 -22.26 -0.16
C LEU A 4 -4.11 -20.77 -0.51
N PHE A 5 -3.15 -20.07 0.10
CA PHE A 5 -2.80 -18.69 -0.20
C PHE A 5 -1.30 -18.55 -0.41
N LYS A 6 -0.89 -18.29 -1.66
CA LYS A 6 0.50 -17.96 -2.00
C LYS A 6 0.67 -16.45 -1.98
N TYR A 7 1.49 -15.96 -1.06
CA TYR A 7 1.85 -14.54 -0.98
C TYR A 7 3.15 -14.29 -1.73
N SER A 8 3.15 -13.31 -2.62
CA SER A 8 4.34 -12.78 -3.28
C SER A 8 4.53 -11.32 -2.89
N LYS A 9 5.71 -10.95 -2.41
CA LYS A 9 6.00 -9.57 -2.03
C LYS A 9 6.26 -8.73 -3.28
N ILE A 10 5.50 -7.64 -3.44
CA ILE A 10 5.71 -6.64 -4.49
C ILE A 10 6.59 -5.50 -3.96
N PHE A 11 6.32 -5.05 -2.73
CA PHE A 11 7.04 -3.96 -2.08
C PHE A 11 7.35 -4.30 -0.61
N ASP A 12 8.52 -3.86 -0.14
CA ASP A 12 8.91 -3.82 1.27
C ASP A 12 9.73 -2.55 1.52
N GLY A 13 9.32 -1.71 2.46
CA GLY A 13 10.08 -0.50 2.78
C GLY A 13 9.26 0.57 3.47
N ARG A 14 9.61 1.83 3.23
CA ARG A 14 8.91 3.01 3.75
C ARG A 14 8.56 3.93 2.59
N ALA A 15 7.41 3.67 1.98
CA ALA A 15 6.95 4.41 0.82
C ALA A 15 6.00 5.55 1.20
N SER A 16 6.28 6.74 0.66
CA SER A 16 5.52 7.96 0.95
C SER A 16 5.56 9.03 -0.14
N ILE A 17 6.44 8.88 -1.13
CA ILE A 17 6.80 10.00 -2.01
C ILE A 17 6.06 9.86 -3.34
N LYS A 18 5.42 10.94 -3.79
CA LYS A 18 4.85 11.02 -5.14
C LYS A 18 5.95 10.75 -6.20
N GLY A 19 5.65 9.89 -7.16
CA GLY A 19 6.55 9.43 -8.21
C GLY A 19 7.30 8.14 -7.86
N GLN A 20 7.23 7.66 -6.62
CA GLN A 20 7.86 6.39 -6.24
C GLN A 20 7.16 5.21 -6.92
N VAL A 21 7.94 4.39 -7.62
CA VAL A 21 7.49 3.09 -8.17
C VAL A 21 7.67 2.02 -7.08
N LEU A 22 6.62 1.26 -6.81
CA LEU A 22 6.56 0.29 -5.72
C LEU A 22 6.73 -1.16 -6.19
N GLY A 23 6.60 -1.41 -7.49
CA GLY A 23 6.83 -2.72 -8.09
C GLY A 23 5.80 -3.09 -9.14
N SER A 24 5.81 -4.34 -9.56
CA SER A 24 4.92 -4.87 -10.60
C SER A 24 3.99 -5.95 -10.04
N ILE A 25 2.73 -5.92 -10.49
CA ILE A 25 1.70 -6.90 -10.18
C ILE A 25 1.94 -8.16 -11.01
N PRO A 26 2.13 -9.35 -10.40
CA PRO A 26 2.18 -10.62 -11.12
C PRO A 26 0.90 -10.86 -11.94
N ASP A 27 1.02 -11.53 -13.08
CA ASP A 27 -0.12 -11.74 -14.00
C ASP A 27 -1.25 -12.54 -13.36
N ASN A 28 -0.91 -13.52 -12.53
CA ASN A 28 -1.84 -14.41 -11.86
C ASN A 28 -2.37 -13.89 -10.51
N SER A 29 -1.89 -12.74 -10.03
CA SER A 29 -2.37 -12.09 -8.80
C SER A 29 -3.89 -11.95 -8.78
N LYS A 30 -4.53 -12.46 -7.73
CA LYS A 30 -5.98 -12.32 -7.52
C LYS A 30 -6.33 -11.13 -6.64
N PHE A 31 -5.51 -10.88 -5.63
CA PHE A 31 -5.66 -9.75 -4.73
C PHE A 31 -4.34 -9.03 -4.53
N ILE A 32 -4.44 -7.72 -4.27
CA ILE A 32 -3.35 -6.90 -3.77
C ILE A 32 -3.70 -6.50 -2.35
N GLU A 33 -2.80 -6.76 -1.42
CA GLU A 33 -2.87 -6.24 -0.06
C GLU A 33 -1.88 -5.08 0.08
N ILE A 34 -2.37 -3.94 0.56
CA ILE A 34 -1.55 -2.78 0.91
C ILE A 34 -1.53 -2.70 2.43
N ILE A 35 -0.33 -2.76 3.00
CA ILE A 35 -0.13 -2.73 4.44
C ILE A 35 0.56 -1.42 4.79
N GLY A 36 -0.12 -0.60 5.57
CA GLY A 36 0.42 0.63 6.11
C GLY A 36 1.08 0.43 7.48
N ILE A 37 2.01 1.31 7.82
CA ILE A 37 2.66 1.39 9.14
C ILE A 37 2.67 2.84 9.62
N ASN A 38 2.48 3.03 10.92
CA ASN A 38 2.80 4.28 11.60
C ASN A 38 4.07 4.09 12.43
N TYR A 39 5.04 4.99 12.28
CA TYR A 39 6.18 5.09 13.19
C TYR A 39 5.88 6.14 14.26
N ALA A 40 5.37 5.70 15.40
CA ALA A 40 5.10 6.57 16.53
C ALA A 40 6.40 7.13 17.14
N SER A 41 6.27 8.09 18.05
CA SER A 41 7.39 8.53 18.87
C SER A 41 7.97 7.36 19.69
N ASP A 42 9.19 7.55 20.21
CA ASP A 42 9.82 6.63 21.17
C ASP A 42 10.18 5.26 20.59
N GLY A 43 10.36 5.16 19.27
CA GLY A 43 10.79 3.94 18.60
C GLY A 43 9.69 2.89 18.44
N ASN A 44 8.44 3.23 18.76
CA ASN A 44 7.30 2.35 18.61
C ASN A 44 6.73 2.43 17.18
N PHE A 45 6.16 1.33 16.72
CA PHE A 45 5.44 1.29 15.44
C PHE A 45 4.25 0.35 15.53
N TYR A 46 3.24 0.62 14.71
CA TYR A 46 2.09 -0.27 14.57
C TYR A 46 1.63 -0.34 13.13
N TYR A 47 1.13 -1.51 12.75
CA TYR A 47 0.57 -1.76 11.43
C TYR A 47 -0.92 -1.41 11.41
N PHE A 48 -1.36 -0.83 10.30
CA PHE A 48 -2.78 -0.63 10.03
C PHE A 48 -3.42 -1.93 9.52
N GLN A 49 -4.74 -2.01 9.62
CA GLN A 49 -5.48 -3.07 8.94
C GLN A 49 -5.17 -3.05 7.44
N PRO A 50 -4.82 -4.19 6.83
CA PRO A 50 -4.52 -4.25 5.40
C PRO A 50 -5.72 -3.82 4.55
N ILE A 51 -5.45 -3.03 3.51
CA ILE A 51 -6.43 -2.74 2.47
C ILE A 51 -6.31 -3.84 1.42
N THR A 52 -7.34 -4.66 1.29
CA THR A 52 -7.39 -5.75 0.31
C THR A 52 -8.18 -5.31 -0.92
N LEU A 53 -7.52 -5.35 -2.07
CA LEU A 53 -8.09 -4.94 -3.35
C LEU A 53 -8.11 -6.12 -4.30
N ARG A 54 -9.22 -6.30 -5.03
CA ARG A 54 -9.28 -7.32 -6.07
C ARG A 54 -8.53 -6.84 -7.31
N THR A 55 -7.54 -7.62 -7.75
CA THR A 55 -6.63 -7.22 -8.85
C THR A 55 -7.39 -6.88 -10.12
N GLU A 56 -8.42 -7.65 -10.49
CA GLU A 56 -9.23 -7.41 -11.71
C GLU A 56 -9.95 -6.06 -11.72
N ILE A 57 -10.28 -5.51 -10.55
CA ILE A 57 -11.01 -4.25 -10.43
C ILE A 57 -10.06 -3.06 -10.56
N ILE A 58 -8.84 -3.18 -10.00
CA ILE A 58 -7.91 -2.06 -9.89
C ILE A 58 -6.94 -1.93 -11.07
N ARG A 59 -6.76 -2.98 -11.89
CA ARG A 59 -5.86 -2.92 -13.05
C ARG A 59 -6.22 -1.73 -13.95
N ASN A 60 -5.20 -0.95 -14.34
CA ASN A 60 -5.33 0.25 -15.15
C ASN A 60 -6.21 1.36 -14.53
N ARG A 61 -6.31 1.40 -13.20
CA ARG A 61 -7.00 2.45 -12.47
C ARG A 61 -6.07 3.16 -11.49
N ASP A 62 -6.53 4.32 -11.06
CA ASP A 62 -5.95 5.09 -9.97
C ASP A 62 -6.88 4.95 -8.75
N ILE A 63 -6.34 4.60 -7.59
CA ILE A 63 -7.11 4.36 -6.35
C ILE A 63 -6.58 5.28 -5.26
N PHE A 64 -7.51 5.94 -4.55
CA PHE A 64 -7.20 6.84 -3.44
C PHE A 64 -7.71 6.25 -2.13
N PHE A 65 -6.90 6.36 -1.08
CA PHE A 65 -7.24 5.88 0.26
C PHE A 65 -6.45 6.62 1.33
N ASN A 66 -6.95 6.56 2.56
CA ASN A 66 -6.27 7.11 3.73
C ASN A 66 -5.59 5.99 4.51
N LEU A 67 -4.36 6.23 4.96
CA LEU A 67 -3.68 5.44 5.99
C LEU A 67 -3.53 6.29 7.24
N GLY A 68 -4.02 5.81 8.37
CA GLY A 68 -3.96 6.54 9.64
C GLY A 68 -5.14 6.30 10.56
N ILE A 69 -5.13 6.97 11.70
CA ILE A 69 -6.21 6.97 12.69
C ILE A 69 -6.80 8.36 12.83
N THR A 70 -8.13 8.48 12.76
CA THR A 70 -8.86 9.72 13.08
C THR A 70 -8.33 10.96 12.34
N SER A 71 -7.78 11.95 13.04
CA SER A 71 -7.17 13.15 12.46
C SER A 71 -5.74 12.94 11.97
N ASP A 72 -5.06 11.88 12.36
CA ASP A 72 -3.70 11.57 11.94
C ASP A 72 -3.73 10.61 10.75
N THR A 73 -3.92 11.16 9.54
CA THR A 73 -3.98 10.38 8.30
C THR A 73 -3.09 10.96 7.20
N ARG A 74 -2.48 10.07 6.42
CA ARG A 74 -1.87 10.39 5.11
C ARG A 74 -2.77 9.83 4.02
N GLU A 75 -3.20 10.69 3.10
CA GLU A 75 -3.91 10.31 1.89
C GLU A 75 -2.91 9.85 0.84
N PHE A 76 -3.15 8.69 0.25
CA PHE A 76 -2.38 8.14 -0.85
C PHE A 76 -3.25 8.01 -2.09
N GLY A 77 -2.66 8.30 -3.25
CA GLY A 77 -3.16 7.86 -4.55
C GLY A 77 -2.16 6.92 -5.18
N LEU A 78 -2.58 5.70 -5.49
CA LEU A 78 -1.78 4.69 -6.20
C LEU A 78 -2.31 4.50 -7.62
N SER A 79 -1.41 4.50 -8.60
CA SER A 79 -1.71 4.11 -9.98
C SER A 79 -1.31 2.65 -10.20
N PHE A 80 -2.19 1.89 -10.86
CA PHE A 80 -1.99 0.46 -11.19
C PHE A 80 -1.92 0.24 -12.71
N LYS A 81 -1.30 1.15 -13.45
CA LYS A 81 -1.24 1.14 -14.92
C LYS A 81 -0.12 0.24 -15.43
N ASN A 82 -0.39 -0.51 -16.49
CA ASN A 82 0.59 -1.41 -17.13
C ASN A 82 1.22 -2.40 -16.14
N ASN A 83 0.43 -2.89 -15.19
CA ASN A 83 0.87 -3.77 -14.09
C ASN A 83 1.92 -3.16 -13.16
N VAL A 84 2.25 -1.87 -13.27
CA VAL A 84 3.16 -1.18 -12.36
C VAL A 84 2.35 -0.42 -11.31
N ILE A 85 2.78 -0.53 -10.05
CA ILE A 85 2.22 0.24 -8.95
C ILE A 85 3.12 1.44 -8.69
N SER A 86 2.56 2.65 -8.68
CA SER A 86 3.29 3.87 -8.33
C SER A 86 2.46 4.82 -7.49
N ILE A 87 3.13 5.60 -6.64
CA ILE A 87 2.48 6.68 -5.87
C ILE A 87 2.30 7.88 -6.79
N ILE A 88 1.06 8.29 -7.03
CA ILE A 88 0.72 9.49 -7.82
C ILE A 88 0.26 10.67 -6.95
N HIS A 89 -0.13 10.39 -5.71
CA HIS A 89 -0.52 11.38 -4.72
C HIS A 89 -0.11 10.92 -3.32
N SER A 90 0.35 11.85 -2.50
CA SER A 90 0.68 11.64 -1.10
C SER A 90 0.57 12.98 -0.39
N SER A 91 -0.37 13.08 0.56
CA SER A 91 -0.60 14.30 1.32
C SER A 91 -0.96 13.99 2.77
N TYR A 92 -0.52 14.85 3.67
CA TYR A 92 -0.88 14.77 5.07
C TYR A 92 -2.16 15.55 5.34
N SER A 93 -3.02 15.01 6.21
CA SER A 93 -4.19 15.75 6.71
C SER A 93 -3.82 16.86 7.71
N ASN A 94 -2.64 16.76 8.34
CA ASN A 94 -2.03 17.79 9.19
C ASN A 94 -0.51 17.57 9.32
N SER A 95 0.18 18.48 9.99
CA SER A 95 1.64 18.42 10.17
C SER A 95 2.15 17.28 11.04
N THR A 96 1.27 16.62 11.82
CA THR A 96 1.65 15.50 12.70
C THR A 96 1.52 14.13 12.04
N ALA A 97 0.89 14.06 10.86
CA ALA A 97 0.68 12.81 10.14
C ALA A 97 1.86 12.38 9.24
N ASP A 98 3.06 12.88 9.53
CA ASP A 98 4.26 12.67 8.72
C ASP A 98 4.87 11.25 8.83
N ASN A 99 4.33 10.44 9.74
CA ASN A 99 4.83 9.14 10.14
C ASN A 99 4.04 7.92 9.60
N ASN A 100 3.05 8.12 8.73
CA ASN A 100 2.20 7.05 8.14
C ASN A 100 2.68 6.57 6.76
N PHE A 101 3.33 5.41 6.62
CA PHE A 101 3.92 4.93 5.36
C PHE A 101 3.21 3.71 4.79
N ILE A 102 3.31 3.50 3.47
CA ILE A 102 3.09 2.17 2.90
C ILE A 102 4.33 1.33 3.25
N ALA A 103 4.11 0.26 4.01
CA ALA A 103 5.17 -0.64 4.46
C ALA A 103 5.40 -1.78 3.48
N GLN A 104 4.30 -2.41 3.06
CA GLN A 104 4.34 -3.59 2.21
C GLN A 104 3.20 -3.55 1.20
N ILE A 105 3.49 -4.13 0.04
CA ILE A 105 2.47 -4.51 -0.93
C ILE A 105 2.67 -5.98 -1.25
N LEU A 106 1.62 -6.76 -1.05
CA LEU A 106 1.62 -8.20 -1.31
C LEU A 106 0.65 -8.51 -2.44
N SER A 107 1.01 -9.45 -3.29
CA SER A 107 0.09 -10.13 -4.19
C SER A 107 -0.31 -11.46 -3.57
N VAL A 108 -1.60 -11.77 -3.61
CA VAL A 108 -2.17 -13.01 -3.06
C VAL A 108 -2.65 -13.89 -4.21
N ASN A 109 -2.28 -15.17 -4.13
CA ASN A 109 -2.49 -16.21 -5.13
C ASN A 109 -1.72 -15.97 -6.44
N ALA A 110 -0.43 -15.67 -6.28
CA ALA A 110 0.57 -15.74 -7.35
C ALA A 110 1.25 -17.13 -7.46
#